data_AF-A0A5C7Q1B2-F1
#
_entry.id   AF-A0A5C7Q1B2-F1
#
_cell.length_a   1.000
_cell.length_b   1.000
_cell.length_c   1.000
_cell.angle_alpha   90.00
_cell.angle_beta   90.00
_cell.angle_gamma   90.00
#
_symmetry.space_group_name_H-M   'P 1'
#
loop_
_entity.id
_entity.type
_entity.pdbx_description
1 polymer ?
#
loop_
_entity_poly.entity_id
_entity_poly.type
_entity_poly.pdbx_seq_one_letter_code
_entity_poly.pdbx_strand_id
1 'polypeptide(L)'
;MSNSFDWLIVAPRHKDLRAVDSEIAAIAAHHNIIPQPPLIGYVSDLDVSRTVNEAECDIFHWLTHSDGDELLLSDGLAVDADTLAQFCLSCQAELCIIDACVGQQMAERVAYLCACDVVYSPVQIEDKVAALYMSQYAAALAEIGDYYEAYQATGSHGGQYKFIRAKDGVTRGHHDNAASIAELRTEQNQVKASITLLSISCLLIVLIALALTLWQTTVLGDIRAQLSDVKAELHYIERTINDRGER
;
A
#
# COMPACT_ATOMS: atom_id res chain seq x y z
N MET A 1 18.99 -35.57 10.43
CA MET A 1 19.60 -34.53 9.58
C MET A 1 18.75 -33.30 9.81
N SER A 2 19.37 -32.17 10.20
CA SER A 2 18.63 -30.92 10.39
C SER A 2 18.34 -30.32 9.01
N ASN A 3 17.11 -29.87 8.79
CA ASN A 3 16.72 -29.15 7.58
C ASN A 3 17.31 -27.74 7.64
N SER A 4 17.87 -27.26 6.54
CA SER A 4 18.38 -25.90 6.41
C SER A 4 17.65 -25.22 5.27
N PHE A 5 17.26 -23.98 5.50
CA PHE A 5 16.58 -23.12 4.53
C PHE A 5 17.42 -21.87 4.31
N ASP A 6 17.25 -21.26 3.15
CA ASP A 6 17.90 -20.01 2.77
C ASP A 6 16.97 -18.84 3.10
N TRP A 7 17.38 -18.01 4.07
CA TRP A 7 16.62 -16.88 4.59
C TRP A 7 17.15 -15.57 4.01
N LEU A 8 16.28 -14.84 3.31
CA LEU A 8 16.49 -13.45 2.94
C LEU A 8 15.88 -12.55 4.00
N ILE A 9 16.72 -11.78 4.69
CA ILE A 9 16.30 -10.97 5.83
C ILE A 9 16.41 -9.48 5.48
N VAL A 10 15.31 -8.75 5.68
CA VAL A 10 15.22 -7.29 5.56
C VAL A 10 14.87 -6.70 6.91
N ALA A 11 15.81 -5.96 7.50
CA ALA A 11 15.65 -5.29 8.79
C ALA A 11 16.04 -3.80 8.70
N PRO A 12 15.12 -2.93 8.23
CA PRO A 12 15.30 -1.49 8.24
C PRO A 12 15.53 -0.94 9.65
N ARG A 13 16.31 0.14 9.78
CA ARG A 13 16.71 0.68 11.08
C ARG A 13 15.55 1.40 11.75
N HIS A 14 15.11 0.85 12.88
CA HIS A 14 14.20 1.50 13.82
C HIS A 14 14.86 1.66 15.20
N LYS A 15 14.54 2.72 15.94
CA LYS A 15 15.23 3.07 17.22
C LYS A 15 14.83 2.16 18.39
N ASP A 16 13.69 1.50 18.26
CA ASP A 16 12.99 0.73 19.28
C ASP A 16 13.00 -0.77 19.01
N LEU A 17 13.42 -1.22 17.83
CA LEU A 17 13.72 -2.63 17.53
C LEU A 17 15.17 -2.94 17.89
N ARG A 18 15.41 -3.37 19.13
CA ARG A 18 16.76 -3.61 19.68
C ARG A 18 17.17 -5.07 19.62
N ALA A 19 16.22 -5.99 19.42
CA ALA A 19 16.47 -7.43 19.39
C ALA A 19 16.84 -7.98 18.01
N VAL A 20 16.77 -7.15 16.95
CA VAL A 20 17.06 -7.54 15.55
C VAL A 20 18.36 -8.35 15.42
N ASP A 21 19.48 -7.85 15.95
CA ASP A 21 20.77 -8.56 15.85
C ASP A 21 20.75 -9.94 16.52
N SER A 22 20.06 -10.05 17.67
CA SER A 22 19.94 -11.32 18.39
C SER A 22 19.01 -12.31 17.68
N GLU A 23 18.00 -11.80 17.01
CA GLU A 23 17.05 -12.61 16.23
C GLU A 23 17.71 -13.17 14.97
N ILE A 24 18.42 -12.32 14.22
CA ILE A 24 19.21 -12.73 13.05
C ILE A 24 20.26 -13.77 13.46
N ALA A 25 20.94 -13.58 14.59
CA ALA A 25 21.91 -14.55 15.10
C ALA A 25 21.27 -15.89 15.48
N ALA A 26 20.04 -15.88 16.01
CA ALA A 26 19.31 -17.10 16.33
C ALA A 26 18.88 -17.86 15.06
N ILE A 27 18.43 -17.15 14.02
CA ILE A 27 18.12 -17.75 12.71
C ILE A 27 19.40 -18.35 12.09
N ALA A 28 20.50 -17.61 12.11
CA ALA A 28 21.80 -18.04 11.59
C ALA A 28 22.38 -19.29 12.27
N ALA A 29 21.91 -19.62 13.49
CA ALA A 29 22.33 -20.83 14.19
C ALA A 29 21.73 -22.12 13.60
N HIS A 30 20.67 -21.98 12.79
CA HIS A 30 19.88 -23.10 12.26
C HIS A 30 19.76 -23.09 10.73
N HIS A 31 19.89 -21.93 10.10
CA HIS A 31 19.60 -21.71 8.69
C HIS A 31 20.65 -20.82 8.03
N ASN A 32 20.67 -20.81 6.69
CA ASN A 32 21.55 -19.94 5.93
C ASN A 32 20.92 -18.55 5.81
N ILE A 33 21.74 -17.51 5.84
CA ILE A 33 21.29 -16.14 5.58
C ILE A 33 21.88 -15.69 4.24
N ILE A 34 21.01 -15.22 3.35
CA ILE A 34 21.38 -14.76 2.01
C ILE A 34 20.70 -13.42 1.69
N PRO A 35 21.42 -12.41 1.19
CA PRO A 35 22.86 -12.33 1.11
C PRO A 35 23.50 -12.28 2.51
N GLN A 36 24.82 -12.51 2.57
CA GLN A 36 25.62 -12.32 3.78
C GLN A 36 26.60 -11.16 3.56
N PRO A 37 26.46 -10.02 4.26
CA PRO A 37 25.51 -9.76 5.35
C PRO A 37 24.06 -9.55 4.88
N PRO A 38 23.06 -9.81 5.75
CA PRO A 38 21.65 -9.51 5.45
C PRO A 38 21.41 -8.02 5.25
N LEU A 39 20.25 -7.65 4.69
CA LEU A 39 19.86 -6.26 4.49
C LEU A 39 19.46 -5.62 5.83
N ILE A 40 20.44 -5.05 6.54
CA ILE A 40 20.25 -4.45 7.85
C ILE A 40 20.68 -2.99 7.88
N GLY A 41 20.03 -2.20 8.75
CA GLY A 41 20.40 -0.81 8.94
C GLY A 41 19.63 0.11 7.99
N TYR A 42 20.32 0.91 7.17
CA TYR A 42 19.62 1.75 6.20
C TYR A 42 19.24 0.92 4.99
N VAL A 43 17.94 0.62 4.84
CA VAL A 43 17.37 -0.18 3.75
C VAL A 43 16.32 0.64 3.02
N SER A 44 16.50 0.80 1.71
CA SER A 44 15.54 1.39 0.78
C SER A 44 14.82 0.33 -0.06
N ASP A 45 13.77 0.73 -0.78
CA ASP A 45 13.04 -0.14 -1.72
C ASP A 45 13.94 -0.64 -2.85
N LEU A 46 14.86 0.21 -3.33
CA LEU A 46 15.86 -0.13 -4.35
C LEU A 46 16.85 -1.20 -3.84
N ASP A 47 17.26 -1.14 -2.57
CA ASP A 47 18.13 -2.15 -1.99
C ASP A 47 17.44 -3.52 -1.97
N VAL A 48 16.19 -3.55 -1.50
CA VAL A 48 15.38 -4.78 -1.49
C VAL A 48 15.18 -5.29 -2.92
N SER A 49 14.75 -4.42 -3.84
CA SER A 49 14.50 -4.76 -5.24
C SER A 49 15.75 -5.35 -5.91
N ARG A 50 16.92 -4.76 -5.70
CA ARG A 50 18.18 -5.31 -6.23
C ARG A 50 18.45 -6.70 -5.65
N THR A 51 18.35 -6.85 -4.33
CA THR A 51 18.70 -8.10 -3.66
C THR A 51 17.77 -9.26 -4.05
N VAL A 52 16.45 -9.04 -4.11
CA VAL A 52 15.51 -10.10 -4.52
C VAL A 52 15.63 -10.50 -5.99
N ASN A 53 16.28 -9.67 -6.82
CA ASN A 53 16.61 -10.02 -8.21
C ASN A 53 17.95 -10.75 -8.35
N GLU A 54 18.81 -10.69 -7.32
CA GLU A 54 20.16 -11.27 -7.32
C GLU A 54 20.24 -12.59 -6.54
N ALA A 55 19.26 -12.87 -5.67
CA ALA A 55 19.23 -14.06 -4.82
C ALA A 55 17.83 -14.68 -4.76
N GLU A 56 17.76 -16.00 -4.95
CA GLU A 56 16.60 -16.83 -4.64
C GLU A 56 16.64 -17.23 -3.16
N CYS A 57 15.49 -17.36 -2.50
CA CYS A 57 15.42 -17.77 -1.10
C CYS A 57 14.20 -18.65 -0.83
N ASP A 58 14.28 -19.51 0.19
CA ASP A 58 13.13 -20.28 0.67
C ASP A 58 12.20 -19.38 1.51
N ILE A 59 12.80 -18.54 2.34
CA ILE A 59 12.10 -17.70 3.32
C ILE A 59 12.49 -16.24 3.12
N PHE A 60 11.49 -15.39 2.89
CA PHE A 60 11.66 -13.94 2.87
C PHE A 60 11.11 -13.32 4.16
N HIS A 61 11.98 -12.77 4.99
CA HIS A 61 11.68 -12.33 6.34
C HIS A 61 11.89 -10.82 6.52
N TRP A 62 10.83 -10.13 6.94
CA TRP A 62 10.80 -8.70 7.24
C TRP A 62 10.76 -8.45 8.74
N LEU A 63 11.77 -7.78 9.28
CA LEU A 63 11.84 -7.35 10.69
C LEU A 63 11.72 -5.83 10.74
N THR A 64 10.50 -5.32 10.90
CA THR A 64 10.26 -3.88 10.78
C THR A 64 8.98 -3.45 11.50
N HIS A 65 8.73 -2.14 11.51
CA HIS A 65 7.43 -1.60 11.87
C HIS A 65 6.50 -1.54 10.67
N SER A 66 5.21 -1.49 10.96
CA SER A 66 4.16 -1.16 10.01
C SER A 66 3.52 0.18 10.33
N ASP A 67 2.99 0.85 9.31
CA ASP A 67 2.02 1.94 9.45
C ASP A 67 0.73 1.51 8.77
N GLY A 68 -0.24 1.06 9.56
CA GLY A 68 -1.42 0.37 9.04
C GLY A 68 -1.05 -0.95 8.36
N ASP A 69 -1.33 -1.05 7.06
CA ASP A 69 -1.12 -2.24 6.23
C ASP A 69 0.11 -2.13 5.31
N GLU A 70 1.06 -1.25 5.64
CA GLU A 70 2.29 -1.03 4.88
C GLU A 70 3.53 -1.20 5.79
N LEU A 71 4.61 -1.77 5.25
CA LEU A 71 5.87 -1.98 5.99
C LEU A 71 6.79 -0.78 5.84
N LEU A 72 7.35 -0.30 6.94
CA LEU A 72 8.21 0.89 6.93
C LEU A 72 9.65 0.56 6.56
N LEU A 73 10.23 1.36 5.66
CA LEU A 73 11.64 1.35 5.29
C LEU A 73 12.41 2.45 6.02
N SER A 74 13.74 2.48 5.84
CA SER A 74 14.62 3.42 6.57
C SER A 74 14.52 4.86 6.08
N ASP A 75 14.05 5.07 4.85
CA ASP A 75 13.82 6.37 4.23
C ASP A 75 12.42 6.92 4.48
N GLY A 76 11.58 6.19 5.22
CA GLY A 76 10.19 6.54 5.49
C GLY A 76 9.23 6.19 4.36
N LEU A 77 9.69 5.50 3.31
CA LEU A 77 8.80 4.86 2.35
C LEU A 77 8.11 3.65 2.98
N ALA A 78 6.94 3.33 2.47
CA ALA A 78 6.13 2.22 2.94
C ALA A 78 5.95 1.20 1.81
N VAL A 79 6.10 -0.08 2.13
CA VAL A 79 5.94 -1.20 1.20
C VAL A 79 4.55 -1.78 1.41
N ASP A 80 3.70 -1.64 0.40
CA ASP A 80 2.36 -2.22 0.39
C ASP A 80 2.38 -3.72 0.08
N ALA A 81 1.22 -4.37 0.20
CA ALA A 81 1.07 -5.80 -0.05
C ALA A 81 1.42 -6.20 -1.50
N ASP A 82 1.14 -5.36 -2.49
CA ASP A 82 1.42 -5.65 -3.91
C ASP A 82 2.93 -5.66 -4.17
N THR A 83 3.63 -4.65 -3.64
CA THR A 83 5.09 -4.52 -3.75
C THR A 83 5.78 -5.65 -3.00
N LEU A 84 5.32 -5.97 -1.78
CA LEU A 84 5.83 -7.12 -1.03
C LEU A 84 5.64 -8.44 -1.80
N ALA A 85 4.46 -8.66 -2.40
CA ALA A 85 4.21 -9.85 -3.20
C ALA A 85 5.13 -9.93 -4.44
N GLN A 86 5.42 -8.80 -5.10
CA GLN A 86 6.39 -8.78 -6.21
C GLN A 86 7.79 -9.16 -5.75
N PHE A 87 8.21 -8.71 -4.57
CA PHE A 87 9.50 -9.10 -4.02
C PHE A 87 9.54 -10.60 -3.71
N CYS A 88 8.51 -11.17 -3.07
CA CYS A 88 8.41 -12.62 -2.84
C CYS A 88 8.48 -13.42 -4.14
N LEU A 89 7.78 -12.99 -5.19
CA LEU A 89 7.83 -13.62 -6.51
C LEU A 89 9.22 -13.53 -7.15
N SER A 90 9.92 -12.42 -6.95
CA SER A 90 11.24 -12.18 -7.56
C SER A 90 12.32 -13.09 -6.96
N CYS A 91 12.31 -13.25 -5.63
CA CYS A 91 13.23 -14.17 -4.93
C CYS A 91 12.71 -15.61 -4.82
N GLN A 92 11.55 -15.92 -5.42
CA GLN A 92 10.91 -17.24 -5.40
C GLN A 92 10.64 -17.79 -3.97
N ALA A 93 10.35 -16.90 -3.03
CA ALA A 93 10.07 -17.28 -1.64
C ALA A 93 8.86 -18.23 -1.53
N GLU A 94 9.05 -19.33 -0.81
CA GLU A 94 7.97 -20.26 -0.48
C GLU A 94 7.18 -19.81 0.76
N LEU A 95 7.85 -19.08 1.65
CA LEU A 95 7.27 -18.49 2.86
C LEU A 95 7.69 -17.01 2.99
N CYS A 96 6.72 -16.14 3.21
CA CYS A 96 6.93 -14.76 3.60
C CYS A 96 6.63 -14.58 5.10
N ILE A 97 7.61 -14.12 5.87
CA ILE A 97 7.42 -13.79 7.28
C ILE A 97 7.37 -12.27 7.40
N ILE A 98 6.24 -11.77 7.87
CA ILE A 98 6.01 -10.36 8.17
C ILE A 98 6.10 -10.20 9.68
N ASP A 99 7.32 -10.01 10.19
CA ASP A 99 7.56 -9.69 11.59
C ASP A 99 7.36 -8.19 11.86
N ALA A 100 6.10 -7.79 11.69
CA ALA A 100 5.58 -6.46 11.91
C ALA A 100 4.10 -6.56 12.33
N CYS A 101 3.58 -5.48 12.91
CA CYS A 101 2.19 -5.42 13.40
C CYS A 101 1.21 -5.08 12.26
N VAL A 102 1.03 -5.99 11.31
CA VAL A 102 0.22 -5.75 10.09
C VAL A 102 -1.19 -6.30 10.18
N GLY A 103 -2.14 -5.70 9.47
CA GLY A 103 -3.49 -6.23 9.36
C GLY A 103 -3.53 -7.54 8.56
N GLN A 104 -4.53 -8.37 8.87
CA GLN A 104 -4.80 -9.63 8.17
C GLN A 104 -4.99 -9.44 6.66
N GLN A 105 -5.55 -8.32 6.22
CA GLN A 105 -5.80 -8.03 4.80
C GLN A 105 -4.49 -7.97 3.98
N MET A 106 -3.43 -7.39 4.56
CA MET A 106 -2.12 -7.35 3.92
C MET A 106 -1.58 -8.77 3.70
N ALA A 107 -1.58 -9.60 4.75
CA ALA A 107 -1.07 -10.97 4.70
C ALA A 107 -1.87 -11.86 3.73
N GLU A 108 -3.20 -11.75 3.71
CA GLU A 108 -4.06 -12.46 2.76
C GLU A 108 -3.78 -12.04 1.31
N ARG A 109 -3.58 -10.73 1.07
CA ARG A 109 -3.26 -10.21 -0.26
C ARG A 109 -1.91 -10.70 -0.75
N VAL A 110 -0.89 -10.73 0.11
CA VAL A 110 0.43 -11.28 -0.21
C VAL A 110 0.29 -12.76 -0.58
N ALA A 111 -0.30 -13.58 0.30
CA ALA A 111 -0.49 -15.01 0.08
C ALA A 111 -1.24 -15.30 -1.23
N TYR A 112 -2.25 -14.49 -1.56
CA TYR A 112 -3.01 -14.61 -2.80
C TYR A 112 -2.18 -14.29 -4.05
N LEU A 113 -1.36 -13.23 -4.01
CA LEU A 113 -0.59 -12.75 -5.17
C LEU A 113 0.69 -13.54 -5.43
N CYS A 114 1.40 -13.98 -4.37
CA CYS A 114 2.67 -14.73 -4.50
C CYS A 114 2.47 -16.26 -4.54
N ALA A 115 1.30 -16.77 -4.13
CA ALA A 115 1.09 -18.19 -3.87
C ALA A 115 2.12 -18.82 -2.89
N CYS A 116 2.61 -18.00 -1.97
CA CYS A 116 3.54 -18.35 -0.90
C CYS A 116 2.81 -18.37 0.45
N ASP A 117 3.28 -19.21 1.37
CA ASP A 117 2.77 -19.22 2.74
C ASP A 117 3.12 -17.88 3.43
N VAL A 118 2.31 -17.45 4.40
CA VAL A 118 2.56 -16.19 5.11
C VAL A 118 2.44 -16.36 6.62
N VAL A 119 3.46 -15.92 7.35
CA VAL A 119 3.43 -15.75 8.81
C VAL A 119 3.35 -14.25 9.10
N TYR A 120 2.41 -13.83 9.94
CA TYR A 120 2.23 -12.41 10.30
C TYR A 120 1.66 -12.25 11.70
N SER A 121 1.71 -11.04 12.27
CA SER A 121 0.98 -10.73 13.50
C SER A 121 -0.11 -9.67 13.32
N PRO A 122 -1.40 -9.99 13.59
CA PRO A 122 -2.50 -9.01 13.57
C PRO A 122 -2.57 -8.12 14.81
N VAL A 123 -1.67 -8.30 15.77
CA VAL A 123 -1.68 -7.61 17.06
C VAL A 123 -0.31 -6.99 17.32
N GLN A 124 -0.28 -6.03 18.24
CA GLN A 124 1.00 -5.46 18.67
C GLN A 124 1.83 -6.51 19.42
N ILE A 125 3.08 -6.67 18.99
CA ILE A 125 4.08 -7.55 19.62
C ILE A 125 5.24 -6.70 20.15
N GLU A 126 5.73 -7.02 21.34
CA GLU A 126 6.97 -6.44 21.85
C GLU A 126 8.18 -7.04 21.14
N ASP A 127 9.16 -6.22 20.77
CA ASP A 127 10.42 -6.59 20.10
C ASP A 127 11.10 -7.86 20.69
N LYS A 128 11.13 -8.00 22.02
CA LYS A 128 11.71 -9.19 22.68
C LYS A 128 10.88 -10.46 22.49
N VAL A 129 9.56 -10.32 22.42
CA VAL A 129 8.62 -11.43 22.24
C VAL A 129 8.67 -11.90 20.78
N ALA A 130 8.75 -10.96 19.83
CA ALA A 130 8.97 -11.24 18.41
C ALA A 130 10.27 -12.03 18.20
N ALA A 131 11.39 -11.51 18.71
CA ALA A 131 12.69 -12.19 18.61
C ALA A 131 12.71 -13.59 19.26
N LEU A 132 12.04 -13.76 20.42
CA LEU A 132 11.92 -15.07 21.05
C LEU A 132 11.11 -16.04 20.19
N TYR A 133 9.99 -15.59 19.63
CA TYR A 133 9.17 -16.40 18.75
C TYR A 133 9.96 -16.83 17.52
N MET A 134 10.63 -15.91 16.83
CA MET A 134 11.40 -16.22 15.62
C MET A 134 12.58 -17.15 15.90
N SER A 135 13.24 -17.00 17.06
CA SER A 135 14.26 -17.96 17.51
C SER A 135 13.69 -19.37 17.69
N GLN A 136 12.51 -19.51 18.30
CA GLN A 136 11.86 -20.81 18.48
C GLN A 136 11.36 -21.39 17.15
N TYR A 137 10.83 -20.54 16.28
CA TYR A 137 10.33 -20.93 14.96
C TYR A 137 11.46 -21.44 14.06
N ALA A 138 12.59 -20.73 13.99
CA ALA A 138 13.77 -21.19 13.24
C ALA A 138 14.29 -22.54 13.76
N ALA A 139 14.37 -22.72 15.08
CA ALA A 139 14.79 -24.00 15.66
C ALA A 139 13.81 -25.14 15.33
N ALA A 140 12.50 -24.90 15.45
CA ALA A 140 11.46 -25.87 15.13
C ALA A 140 11.46 -26.23 13.64
N LEU A 141 11.65 -25.24 12.77
CA LEU A 141 11.71 -25.44 11.33
C LEU A 141 12.92 -26.29 10.93
N ALA A 142 14.07 -26.08 11.57
CA ALA A 142 15.26 -26.88 11.33
C ALA A 142 15.11 -28.35 11.76
N GLU A 143 14.25 -28.62 12.74
CA GLU A 143 13.92 -29.97 13.20
C GLU A 143 12.86 -30.65 12.32
N ILE A 144 11.79 -29.92 11.99
CA ILE A 144 10.58 -30.48 11.37
C ILE A 144 10.65 -30.45 9.84
N GLY A 145 11.12 -29.35 9.25
CA GLY A 145 11.25 -29.17 7.80
C GLY A 145 9.98 -28.81 7.04
N ASP A 146 8.86 -28.56 7.73
CA ASP A 146 7.61 -28.05 7.15
C ASP A 146 7.23 -26.73 7.83
N TYR A 147 6.94 -25.70 7.04
CA TYR A 147 6.68 -24.34 7.53
C TYR A 147 5.50 -24.26 8.50
N TYR A 148 4.43 -25.00 8.23
CA TYR A 148 3.21 -24.95 9.04
C TYR A 148 3.33 -25.82 10.28
N GLU A 149 3.89 -27.02 10.17
CA GLU A 149 4.12 -27.88 11.33
C GLU A 149 5.12 -27.23 12.30
N ALA A 150 6.16 -26.56 11.80
CA ALA A 150 7.06 -25.73 12.62
C ALA A 150 6.31 -24.59 13.32
N TYR A 151 5.37 -23.94 12.63
CA TYR A 151 4.55 -22.88 13.20
C TYR A 151 3.65 -23.43 14.32
N GLN A 152 3.07 -24.62 14.11
CA GLN A 152 2.25 -25.29 15.12
C GLN A 152 3.05 -25.74 16.33
N ALA A 153 4.29 -26.17 16.13
CA ALA A 153 5.20 -26.57 17.22
C ALA A 153 5.72 -25.39 18.03
N THR A 154 5.71 -24.18 17.47
CA THR A 154 6.20 -22.97 18.12
C THR A 154 5.14 -22.39 19.05
N GLY A 155 5.30 -22.62 20.35
CA GLY A 155 4.40 -22.14 21.39
C GLY A 155 3.02 -22.81 21.38
N SER A 156 2.06 -22.27 22.13
CA SER A 156 0.69 -22.80 22.25
C SER A 156 -0.17 -22.53 21.00
N HIS A 157 0.29 -22.88 19.79
CA HIS A 157 -0.30 -22.60 18.47
C HIS A 157 0.07 -21.23 17.86
N GLY A 158 1.36 -20.91 17.73
CA GLY A 158 1.84 -19.71 17.01
C GLY A 158 1.84 -18.40 17.81
N GLY A 159 1.39 -18.43 19.08
CA GLY A 159 1.38 -17.26 19.93
C GLY A 159 0.56 -16.08 19.35
N GLN A 160 1.21 -14.93 19.20
CA GLN A 160 0.63 -13.72 18.60
C GLN A 160 0.74 -13.69 17.07
N TYR A 161 1.39 -14.68 16.46
CA TYR A 161 1.46 -14.84 15.01
C TYR A 161 0.31 -15.72 14.49
N LYS A 162 0.04 -15.56 13.21
CA LYS A 162 -0.93 -16.33 12.42
C LYS A 162 -0.23 -16.85 11.18
N PHE A 163 -0.70 -17.99 10.70
CA PHE A 163 -0.21 -18.64 9.51
C PHE A 163 -1.32 -18.72 8.46
N ILE A 164 -1.02 -18.27 7.24
CA ILE A 164 -1.85 -18.48 6.05
C ILE A 164 -1.13 -19.48 5.17
N ARG A 165 -1.74 -20.65 5.00
CA ARG A 165 -1.26 -21.64 4.03
C ARG A 165 -1.81 -21.28 2.66
N ALA A 166 -0.94 -21.05 1.69
CA ALA A 166 -1.29 -20.99 0.28
C ALA A 166 -1.68 -22.41 -0.20
N LYS A 167 -2.89 -22.87 0.14
CA LYS A 167 -3.32 -24.25 -0.14
C LYS A 167 -3.23 -24.61 -1.63
N ASP A 168 -2.50 -25.70 -1.88
CA ASP A 168 -2.64 -26.70 -2.95
C ASP A 168 -3.64 -26.35 -4.06
N GLY A 169 -3.12 -25.88 -5.19
CA GLY A 169 -3.79 -25.90 -6.51
C GLY A 169 -4.88 -24.84 -6.78
N VAL A 170 -5.43 -24.16 -5.77
CA VAL A 170 -6.39 -23.05 -5.99
C VAL A 170 -5.71 -21.67 -5.94
N THR A 171 -4.63 -21.54 -5.19
CA THR A 171 -3.69 -20.40 -5.28
C THR A 171 -2.43 -20.72 -6.08
N ARG A 172 -2.05 -22.01 -6.21
CA ARG A 172 -0.93 -22.48 -7.05
C ARG A 172 -1.32 -22.85 -8.50
N GLY A 173 -2.56 -22.59 -8.92
CA GLY A 173 -2.96 -22.54 -10.33
C GLY A 173 -3.55 -21.16 -10.58
N HIS A 174 -2.93 -20.26 -11.35
CA HIS A 174 -2.71 -20.43 -12.78
C HIS A 174 -1.60 -19.46 -13.21
N HIS A 175 -0.42 -19.98 -13.55
CA HIS A 175 0.45 -19.30 -14.51
C HIS A 175 -0.19 -19.21 -15.91
N ASP A 176 -1.38 -19.79 -16.13
CA ASP A 176 -2.23 -19.45 -17.26
C ASP A 176 -3.22 -18.37 -16.84
N ASN A 177 -2.88 -17.13 -17.08
CA ASN A 177 -3.79 -16.17 -17.69
C ASN A 177 -3.11 -14.82 -17.58
N ALA A 178 -2.17 -14.58 -18.50
CA ALA A 178 -1.97 -13.24 -19.02
C ALA A 178 -3.32 -12.56 -19.33
N ALA A 179 -4.38 -13.34 -19.62
CA ALA A 179 -5.76 -12.90 -19.72
C ALA A 179 -6.37 -12.37 -18.41
N SER A 180 -6.11 -12.93 -17.23
CA SER A 180 -6.74 -12.52 -15.95
C SER A 180 -6.01 -11.33 -15.34
N ILE A 181 -4.68 -11.26 -15.51
CA ILE A 181 -3.92 -10.03 -15.21
C ILE A 181 -4.28 -8.93 -16.21
N ALA A 182 -4.49 -9.25 -17.51
CA ALA A 182 -5.00 -8.28 -18.47
C ALA A 182 -6.44 -7.87 -18.16
N GLU A 183 -7.28 -8.77 -17.65
CA GLU A 183 -8.67 -8.52 -17.24
C GLU A 183 -8.71 -7.64 -15.99
N LEU A 184 -7.93 -7.96 -14.94
CA LEU A 184 -7.77 -7.10 -13.77
C LEU A 184 -7.16 -5.74 -14.12
N ARG A 185 -6.18 -5.68 -15.03
CA ARG A 185 -5.64 -4.40 -15.54
C ARG A 185 -6.67 -3.64 -16.38
N THR A 186 -7.52 -4.33 -17.15
CA THR A 186 -8.58 -3.66 -17.91
C THR A 186 -9.69 -3.16 -17.01
N GLU A 187 -10.09 -3.90 -15.98
CA GLU A 187 -11.00 -3.43 -14.94
C GLU A 187 -10.43 -2.23 -14.18
N GLN A 188 -9.17 -2.30 -13.74
CA GLN A 188 -8.52 -1.19 -13.04
C GLN A 188 -8.36 0.04 -13.95
N ASN A 189 -8.05 -0.15 -15.23
CA ASN A 189 -8.01 0.92 -16.22
C ASN A 189 -9.40 1.48 -16.53
N GLN A 190 -10.44 0.66 -16.51
CA GLN A 190 -11.83 1.07 -16.71
C GLN A 190 -12.35 1.87 -15.50
N VAL A 191 -11.97 1.49 -14.28
CA VAL A 191 -12.23 2.26 -13.07
C VAL A 191 -11.50 3.60 -13.11
N LYS A 192 -10.20 3.63 -13.44
CA LYS A 192 -9.44 4.89 -13.61
C LYS A 192 -10.04 5.78 -14.71
N ALA A 193 -10.45 5.21 -15.83
CA ALA A 193 -11.12 5.94 -16.91
C ALA A 193 -12.46 6.52 -16.43
N SER A 194 -13.24 5.75 -15.67
CA SER A 194 -14.52 6.21 -15.11
C SER A 194 -14.33 7.34 -14.11
N ILE A 195 -13.33 7.26 -13.23
CA ILE A 195 -12.98 8.33 -12.27
C ILE A 195 -12.52 9.59 -13.03
N THR A 196 -11.72 9.44 -14.08
CA THR A 196 -11.24 10.56 -14.89
C THR A 196 -12.39 11.23 -15.63
N LEU A 197 -13.32 10.46 -16.18
CA LEU A 197 -14.49 10.96 -16.90
C LEU A 197 -15.48 11.65 -15.95
N LEU A 198 -15.64 11.14 -14.73
CA LEU A 198 -16.40 11.78 -13.67
C LEU A 198 -15.76 13.13 -13.28
N SER A 199 -14.44 13.16 -13.14
CA SER A 199 -13.68 14.36 -12.78
C SER A 199 -13.78 15.44 -13.87
N ILE A 200 -13.64 15.05 -15.14
CA ILE A 200 -13.84 15.96 -16.29
C ILE A 200 -15.28 16.48 -16.33
N SER A 201 -16.27 15.60 -16.13
CA SER A 201 -17.69 15.98 -16.13
C SER A 201 -18.00 16.99 -15.03
N CYS A 202 -17.48 16.78 -13.81
CA CYS A 202 -17.60 17.73 -12.70
C CYS A 202 -16.97 19.08 -13.05
N LEU A 203 -15.77 19.07 -13.65
CA LEU A 203 -15.09 20.31 -14.05
C LEU A 203 -15.87 21.06 -15.14
N LEU A 204 -16.47 20.34 -16.09
CA LEU A 204 -17.28 20.91 -17.16
C LEU A 204 -18.57 21.54 -16.62
N ILE A 205 -19.23 20.89 -15.66
CA ILE A 205 -20.41 21.44 -14.96
C ILE A 205 -20.04 22.74 -14.23
N VAL A 206 -18.91 22.76 -13.53
CA VAL A 206 -18.42 23.96 -12.84
C VAL A 206 -18.12 25.09 -13.82
N LEU A 207 -17.49 24.80 -14.97
CA LEU A 207 -17.22 25.79 -16.00
C LEU A 207 -18.50 26.35 -16.64
N ILE A 208 -19.50 25.50 -16.92
CA ILE A 208 -20.80 25.94 -17.44
C ILE A 208 -21.51 26.84 -16.42
N ALA A 209 -21.49 26.46 -15.14
CA ALA A 209 -22.07 27.28 -14.08
C ALA A 209 -21.38 28.65 -13.97
N LEU A 210 -20.06 28.71 -14.08
CA LEU A 210 -19.27 29.94 -14.13
C LEU A 210 -19.59 30.80 -15.36
N ALA A 211 -19.70 30.18 -16.54
CA ALA A 211 -20.06 30.90 -17.75
C ALA A 211 -21.47 31.50 -17.67
N LEU A 212 -22.43 30.76 -17.09
CA LEU A 212 -23.79 31.24 -16.87
C LEU A 212 -23.84 32.40 -15.89
N THR A 213 -23.08 32.37 -14.79
CA THR A 213 -23.05 33.48 -13.83
C THR A 213 -22.41 34.74 -14.44
N LEU A 214 -21.33 34.59 -15.21
CA LEU A 214 -20.71 35.70 -15.96
C LEU A 214 -21.66 36.28 -17.03
N TRP A 215 -22.43 35.42 -17.71
CA TRP A 215 -23.42 35.89 -18.67
C TRP A 215 -24.57 36.63 -17.98
N GLN A 216 -25.06 36.14 -16.85
CA GLN A 216 -26.10 36.82 -16.09
C GLN A 216 -25.63 38.20 -15.60
N THR A 217 -24.38 38.34 -15.13
CA THR A 217 -23.88 39.65 -14.66
C THR A 217 -23.72 40.66 -15.78
N THR A 218 -23.30 40.23 -16.98
CA THR A 218 -23.19 41.11 -18.15
C THR A 218 -24.56 41.57 -18.64
N VAL A 219 -25.51 40.66 -18.83
CA VAL A 219 -26.89 41.00 -19.25
C VAL A 219 -27.59 41.91 -18.23
N LEU A 220 -27.46 41.60 -16.93
CA LEU A 220 -28.00 42.47 -15.88
C LEU A 220 -27.30 43.84 -15.84
N GLY A 221 -26.01 43.90 -16.17
CA GLY A 221 -25.26 45.13 -16.33
C GLY A 221 -25.82 46.00 -17.45
N ASP A 222 -26.03 45.42 -18.63
CA ASP A 222 -26.57 46.12 -19.81
C ASP A 222 -27.98 46.62 -19.56
N ILE A 223 -28.85 45.82 -18.93
CA ILE A 223 -30.21 46.23 -18.57
C ILE A 223 -30.17 47.40 -17.58
N ARG A 224 -29.27 47.38 -16.59
CA ARG A 224 -29.11 48.50 -15.64
C ARG A 224 -28.63 49.78 -16.32
N ALA A 225 -27.71 49.66 -17.28
CA ALA A 225 -27.23 50.79 -18.06
C ALA A 225 -28.37 51.41 -18.89
N GLN A 226 -29.12 50.59 -19.63
CA GLN A 226 -30.28 51.05 -20.41
C GLN A 226 -31.36 51.71 -19.52
N LEU A 227 -31.63 51.13 -18.35
CA LEU A 227 -32.59 51.71 -17.39
C LEU A 227 -32.11 53.06 -16.84
N SER A 228 -30.80 53.24 -16.66
CA SER A 228 -30.21 54.51 -16.23
C SER A 228 -30.40 55.58 -17.30
N ASP A 229 -30.18 55.26 -18.58
CA ASP A 229 -30.35 56.19 -19.69
C ASP A 229 -31.81 56.62 -19.82
N VAL A 230 -32.76 55.67 -19.75
CA VAL A 230 -34.19 55.98 -19.76
C VAL A 230 -34.59 56.87 -18.59
N LYS A 231 -34.05 56.64 -17.38
CA LYS A 231 -34.31 57.51 -16.21
C LYS A 231 -33.76 58.92 -16.41
N ALA A 232 -32.59 59.06 -17.02
CA ALA A 232 -31.98 60.35 -17.31
C ALA A 232 -32.84 61.16 -18.30
N GLU A 233 -33.32 60.53 -19.37
CA GLU A 233 -34.24 61.13 -20.34
C GLU A 233 -35.57 61.55 -19.70
N LEU A 234 -36.11 60.70 -18.83
CA LEU A 234 -37.38 60.98 -18.14
C LEU A 234 -37.26 62.20 -17.21
N HIS A 235 -36.15 62.32 -16.47
CA HIS A 235 -35.85 63.51 -15.67
C HIS A 235 -35.64 64.77 -16.50
N TYR A 236 -35.02 64.65 -17.68
CA TYR A 236 -34.86 65.78 -18.59
C TYR A 236 -36.22 66.30 -19.11
N ILE A 237 -37.12 65.39 -19.48
CA ILE A 237 -38.49 65.73 -19.90
C ILE A 237 -39.27 66.37 -18.75
N GLU A 238 -39.23 65.78 -17.56
CA GLU A 238 -39.90 66.30 -16.36
C GLU A 238 -39.46 67.74 -16.04
N ARG A 239 -38.14 68.00 -16.10
CA ARG A 239 -37.59 69.36 -15.91
C ARG A 239 -38.08 70.33 -16.98
N THR A 240 -38.08 69.91 -18.23
CA THR A 240 -38.54 70.75 -19.36
C THR A 240 -40.03 71.09 -19.27
N ILE A 241 -40.85 70.17 -18.76
CA ILE A 241 -42.27 70.41 -18.51
C ILE A 241 -42.46 71.42 -17.37
N ASN A 242 -41.75 71.24 -16.24
CA ASN A 242 -41.82 72.16 -15.10
C ASN A 242 -41.39 73.58 -15.48
N ASP A 243 -40.29 73.74 -16.23
CA ASP A 243 -39.80 75.05 -16.69
C ASP A 243 -40.78 75.77 -17.63
N ARG A 244 -41.69 75.03 -18.30
CA ARG A 244 -42.75 75.60 -19.16
C ARG A 244 -44.02 75.93 -18.39
N GLY A 245 -44.27 75.29 -17.24
CA GLY A 245 -45.45 75.55 -16.41
C GLY A 245 -45.37 76.84 -15.59
N GLU A 246 -44.18 77.41 -15.42
CA GLU A 246 -43.93 78.65 -14.65
C GLU A 246 -43.91 79.94 -15.52
N ARG A 247 -44.24 79.85 -16.81
CA ARG A 247 -44.38 81.01 -17.72
C ARG A 247 -45.84 81.29 -18.04
#